data_AF-A0A4D8Q4E3-F1
#
_entry.id   AF-A0A4D8Q4E3-F1
#
_cell.length_a   1.000
_cell.length_b   1.000
_cell.length_c   1.000
_cell.angle_alpha   90.00
_cell.angle_beta   90.00
_cell.angle_gamma   90.00
#
_symmetry.space_group_name_H-M   'P 1'
#
loop_
_entity.id
_entity.type
_entity.pdbx_description
1 polymer ?
#
loop_
_entity_poly.entity_id
_entity_poly.type
_entity_poly.pdbx_seq_one_letter_code
_entity_poly.pdbx_strand_id
1 'polypeptide(L)'
;MSYLVNGLTFDALRDANSARLPTFKNAKGEPAHSELDGSDWSLNDWCTAVTGELGELANVLKKVRRGDLTLSDARETIGKELADVQIYLDLLAKQCGVNLGAATIEKFNEVSDRVGSPVYLRPDGSDWYLRQRTGA
;
A
#
# COMPACT_ATOMS: atom_id res chain seq x y z
N MET A 1 -8.28 -22.04 7.79
CA MET A 1 -7.40 -21.09 8.51
C MET A 1 -8.23 -19.88 8.87
N SER A 2 -8.11 -19.43 10.12
CA SER A 2 -9.06 -18.57 10.83
C SER A 2 -9.39 -17.24 10.11
N TYR A 3 -10.69 -17.02 9.86
CA TYR A 3 -11.28 -15.80 9.29
C TYR A 3 -11.44 -14.70 10.36
N LEU A 4 -10.34 -14.07 10.79
CA LEU A 4 -10.40 -13.04 11.84
C LEU A 4 -10.41 -11.59 11.33
N VAL A 5 -10.37 -11.36 10.01
CA VAL A 5 -10.45 -10.02 9.44
C VAL A 5 -11.59 -9.95 8.43
N ASN A 6 -12.47 -8.95 8.57
CA ASN A 6 -13.52 -8.61 7.58
C ASN A 6 -12.92 -7.91 6.34
N GLY A 7 -11.67 -8.21 6.01
CA GLY A 7 -10.83 -7.42 5.10
C GLY A 7 -10.37 -6.10 5.71
N LEU A 8 -9.16 -5.68 5.40
CA LEU A 8 -8.72 -4.28 5.60
C LEU A 8 -9.24 -3.47 4.42
N THR A 9 -9.96 -2.37 4.68
CA THR A 9 -10.36 -1.43 3.61
C THR A 9 -9.37 -0.27 3.51
N PHE A 10 -9.31 0.37 2.33
CA PHE A 10 -8.52 1.59 2.15
C PHE A 10 -8.98 2.71 3.08
N ASP A 11 -10.29 2.83 3.33
CA ASP A 11 -10.83 3.83 4.27
C ASP A 11 -10.39 3.57 5.70
N ALA A 12 -10.48 2.32 6.17
CA ALA A 12 -10.01 1.97 7.51
C ALA A 12 -8.51 2.24 7.69
N LEU A 13 -7.72 1.93 6.65
CA LEU A 13 -6.29 2.24 6.64
C LEU A 13 -6.05 3.75 6.67
N ARG A 14 -6.74 4.53 5.81
CA ARG A 14 -6.60 5.98 5.70
C ARG A 14 -6.96 6.70 6.99
N ASP A 15 -8.07 6.31 7.61
CA ASP A 15 -8.56 6.88 8.86
C ASP A 15 -7.58 6.57 10.01
N ALA A 16 -7.16 5.31 10.13
CA ALA A 16 -6.19 4.90 11.13
C ALA A 16 -4.84 5.60 10.94
N ASN A 17 -4.34 5.69 9.71
CA ASN A 17 -3.12 6.41 9.37
C ASN A 17 -3.20 7.87 9.75
N SER A 18 -4.29 8.55 9.39
CA SER A 18 -4.50 9.96 9.72
C SER A 18 -4.57 10.20 11.22
N ALA A 19 -5.23 9.30 11.97
CA ALA A 19 -5.31 9.38 13.42
C ALA A 19 -3.97 9.14 14.13
N ARG A 20 -3.12 8.27 13.57
CA ARG A 20 -1.82 7.91 14.15
C ARG A 20 -0.68 8.84 13.73
N LEU A 21 -0.78 9.53 12.59
CA LEU A 21 0.29 10.36 12.06
C LEU A 21 0.88 11.37 13.08
N PRO A 22 0.08 12.07 13.92
CA PRO A 22 0.60 12.94 14.98
C PRO A 22 1.54 12.28 15.99
N THR A 23 1.49 10.95 16.09
CA THR A 23 2.27 10.16 17.06
C THR A 23 3.63 9.71 16.51
N PHE A 24 3.90 9.94 15.22
CA PHE A 24 5.15 9.54 14.58
C PHE A 24 6.33 10.28 15.19
N LYS A 25 7.45 9.56 15.34
CA LYS A 25 8.67 10.07 15.93
C LYS A 25 9.86 9.84 15.00
N ASN A 26 10.78 10.79 14.98
CA ASN A 26 12.06 10.66 14.29
C ASN A 26 13.02 9.74 15.06
N ALA A 27 14.21 9.50 14.51
CA ALA A 27 15.24 8.65 15.13
C ALA A 27 15.74 9.14 16.50
N LYS A 28 15.48 10.41 16.86
CA LYS A 28 15.82 11.00 18.17
C LYS A 28 14.67 10.89 19.18
N GLY A 29 13.53 10.32 18.78
CA GLY A 29 12.33 10.19 19.61
C GLY A 29 11.48 11.46 19.72
N GLU A 30 11.81 12.50 18.95
CA GLU A 30 11.04 13.74 18.82
C GLU A 30 9.91 13.55 17.79
N PRO A 31 8.85 14.38 17.78
CA PRO A 31 7.84 14.33 16.74
C PRO A 31 8.46 14.34 15.32
N ALA A 32 7.98 13.44 14.45
CA ALA A 32 8.47 13.33 13.07
C ALA A 32 8.00 14.48 12.18
N HIS A 33 6.86 15.09 12.54
CA HIS A 33 6.20 16.15 11.80
C HIS A 33 5.98 17.38 12.68
N SER A 34 6.17 18.57 12.12
CA SER A 34 5.75 19.82 12.78
C SER A 34 4.26 20.07 12.65
N GLU A 35 3.62 19.54 11.60
CA GLU A 35 2.17 19.61 11.38
C GLU A 35 1.50 18.27 11.69
N LEU A 36 0.33 18.30 12.31
CA LEU A 36 -0.36 17.09 12.77
C LEU A 36 -0.85 16.19 11.62
N ASP A 37 -1.03 16.75 10.44
CA ASP A 37 -1.50 16.05 9.25
C ASP A 37 -0.39 15.63 8.30
N GLY A 38 0.87 15.96 8.63
CA GLY A 38 2.08 15.61 7.88
C GLY A 38 2.34 16.48 6.64
N SER A 39 1.65 17.61 6.49
CA SER A 39 1.83 18.52 5.35
C SER A 39 3.15 19.30 5.36
N ASP A 40 3.92 19.21 6.45
CA ASP A 40 5.26 19.80 6.59
C ASP A 40 6.31 19.10 5.71
N TRP A 41 6.11 17.81 5.43
CA TRP A 41 6.89 17.05 4.46
C TRP A 41 6.42 17.34 3.04
N SER A 42 7.36 17.53 2.12
CA SER A 42 7.03 17.65 0.70
C SER A 42 6.53 16.32 0.13
N LEU A 43 5.84 16.35 -1.00
CA LEU A 43 5.45 15.13 -1.71
C LEU A 43 6.65 14.24 -2.06
N ASN A 44 7.83 14.86 -2.27
CA ASN A 44 9.06 14.13 -2.53
C ASN A 44 9.58 13.41 -1.26
N ASP A 45 9.45 14.02 -0.08
CA ASP A 45 9.82 13.38 1.19
C ASP A 45 8.95 12.16 1.46
N TRP A 46 7.63 12.29 1.25
CA TRP A 46 6.69 11.17 1.32
C TRP A 46 7.00 10.07 0.30
N CYS A 47 7.31 10.43 -0.95
CA CYS A 47 7.73 9.46 -1.97
C CYS A 47 9.04 8.75 -1.60
N THR A 48 9.97 9.48 -0.98
CA THR A 48 11.24 8.93 -0.49
C THR A 48 11.00 7.95 0.65
N ALA A 49 10.05 8.21 1.56
CA ALA A 49 9.66 7.27 2.60
C ALA A 49 9.13 5.95 2.02
N VAL A 50 8.21 6.01 1.04
CA VAL A 50 7.73 4.81 0.31
C VAL A 50 8.89 4.05 -0.33
N THR A 51 9.82 4.78 -0.94
CA THR A 51 11.00 4.20 -1.60
C THR A 51 11.96 3.57 -0.59
N GLY A 52 12.05 4.12 0.63
CA GLY A 52 12.80 3.55 1.74
C GLY A 52 12.32 2.14 2.08
N GLU A 53 11.02 1.98 2.31
CA GLU A 53 10.40 0.68 2.62
C GLU A 53 10.57 -0.32 1.46
N LEU A 54 10.45 0.15 0.21
CA LEU A 54 10.77 -0.68 -0.97
C LEU A 54 12.25 -1.11 -1.00
N GLY A 55 13.16 -0.26 -0.53
CA GLY A 55 14.58 -0.55 -0.38
C GLY A 55 14.85 -1.64 0.66
N GLU A 56 14.14 -1.60 1.80
CA GLU A 56 14.20 -2.63 2.85
C GLU A 56 13.71 -3.98 2.31
N LEU A 57 12.54 -3.99 1.65
CA LEU A 57 12.02 -5.17 0.95
C LEU A 57 13.02 -5.72 -0.07
N ALA A 58 13.58 -4.87 -0.91
CA ALA A 58 14.55 -5.26 -1.93
C ALA A 58 15.82 -5.88 -1.30
N ASN A 59 16.27 -5.36 -0.16
CA ASN A 59 17.41 -5.90 0.55
C ASN A 59 17.15 -7.32 1.08
N VAL A 60 15.97 -7.59 1.63
CA VAL A 60 15.56 -8.93 2.09
C VAL A 60 15.48 -9.91 0.93
N LEU A 61 14.79 -9.55 -0.15
CA LEU A 61 14.67 -10.39 -1.35
C LEU A 61 16.03 -10.67 -2.01
N LYS A 62 16.94 -9.70 -2.00
CA LYS A 62 18.33 -9.88 -2.45
C LYS A 62 19.07 -10.93 -1.62
N LYS A 63 18.92 -10.92 -0.28
CA LYS A 63 19.53 -11.93 0.61
C LYS A 63 18.98 -13.33 0.33
N VAL A 64 17.67 -13.45 0.07
CA VAL A 64 17.05 -14.71 -0.35
C VAL A 64 17.66 -15.20 -1.68
N ARG A 65 17.77 -14.31 -2.67
CA ARG A 65 18.37 -14.64 -3.97
C ARG A 65 19.84 -15.08 -3.86
N ARG A 66 20.62 -14.51 -2.94
CA ARG A 66 22.02 -14.90 -2.71
C ARG A 66 22.18 -16.23 -1.97
N GLY A 67 21.10 -16.75 -1.38
CA GLY A 67 21.14 -17.94 -0.52
C GLY A 67 21.53 -17.66 0.92
N ASP A 68 21.59 -16.39 1.34
CA ASP A 68 21.87 -16.02 2.74
C ASP A 68 20.70 -16.36 3.68
N LEU A 69 19.48 -16.38 3.12
CA LEU A 69 18.22 -16.71 3.80
C LEU A 69 17.39 -17.62 2.91
N THR A 70 16.62 -18.53 3.50
CA THR A 70 15.55 -19.19 2.75
C THR A 70 14.34 -18.26 2.63
N LEU A 71 13.48 -18.49 1.63
CA LEU A 71 12.22 -17.75 1.52
C LEU A 71 11.32 -17.97 2.75
N SER A 72 11.39 -19.16 3.37
CA SER A 72 10.63 -19.46 4.59
C SER A 72 11.07 -18.57 5.75
N ASP A 73 12.38 -18.44 5.97
CA ASP A 73 12.94 -17.63 7.05
C ASP A 73 12.67 -16.14 6.84
N ALA A 74 12.67 -15.69 5.59
CA ALA A 74 12.44 -14.30 5.22
C ALA A 74 10.95 -13.89 5.18
N ARG A 75 10.02 -14.86 5.23
CA ARG A 75 8.59 -14.62 4.94
C ARG A 75 7.95 -13.59 5.86
N GLU A 76 8.28 -13.64 7.15
CA GLU A 76 7.76 -12.68 8.14
C GLU A 76 8.27 -11.27 7.85
N THR A 77 9.57 -11.11 7.61
CA THR A 77 10.17 -9.81 7.28
C THR A 77 9.60 -9.26 5.99
N ILE A 78 9.52 -10.07 4.92
CA ILE A 78 8.88 -9.67 3.66
C ILE A 78 7.45 -9.15 3.89
N GLY A 79 6.68 -9.83 4.75
CA GLY A 79 5.33 -9.41 5.11
C GLY A 79 5.28 -8.04 5.81
N LYS A 80 6.25 -7.75 6.70
CA LYS A 80 6.38 -6.45 7.37
C LYS A 80 6.72 -5.35 6.36
N GLU A 81 7.76 -5.54 5.54
CA GLU A 81 8.16 -4.52 4.57
C GLU A 81 7.05 -4.23 3.54
N LEU A 82 6.32 -5.26 3.08
CA LEU A 82 5.16 -5.06 2.20
C LEU A 82 4.04 -4.26 2.88
N ALA A 83 3.83 -4.46 4.17
CA ALA A 83 2.85 -3.70 4.94
C ALA A 83 3.28 -2.25 5.12
N ASP A 84 4.56 -2.00 5.41
CA ASP A 84 5.11 -0.64 5.55
C ASP A 84 5.03 0.13 4.22
N VAL A 85 5.34 -0.53 3.08
CA VAL A 85 5.10 0.05 1.75
C VAL A 85 3.64 0.45 1.55
N GLN A 86 2.69 -0.42 1.89
CA GLN A 86 1.26 -0.14 1.74
C GLN A 86 0.81 1.04 2.63
N ILE A 87 1.33 1.11 3.85
CA ILE A 87 1.04 2.17 4.82
C ILE A 87 1.53 3.53 4.30
N TYR A 88 2.79 3.61 3.91
CA TYR A 88 3.36 4.89 3.43
C TYR A 88 2.82 5.28 2.06
N LEU A 89 2.48 4.32 1.19
CA LEU A 89 1.83 4.62 -0.08
C LEU A 89 0.45 5.25 0.13
N ASP A 90 -0.31 4.78 1.13
CA ASP A 90 -1.58 5.41 1.50
C ASP A 90 -1.38 6.84 2.06
N LEU A 91 -0.38 7.05 2.91
CA LEU A 91 -0.03 8.39 3.41
C LEU A 91 0.39 9.33 2.28
N LEU A 92 1.22 8.89 1.33
CA LEU A 92 1.56 9.66 0.15
C LEU A 92 0.30 10.01 -0.66
N ALA A 93 -0.59 9.04 -0.89
CA ALA A 93 -1.85 9.29 -1.59
C ALA A 93 -2.73 10.32 -0.85
N LYS A 94 -2.76 10.31 0.50
CA LYS A 94 -3.40 11.36 1.31
C LYS A 94 -2.84 12.73 0.98
N GLN A 95 -1.51 12.88 0.99
CA GLN A 95 -0.85 14.16 0.76
C GLN A 95 -1.03 14.65 -0.69
N CYS A 96 -1.15 13.73 -1.65
CA CYS A 96 -1.49 14.05 -3.04
C CYS A 96 -2.98 14.38 -3.26
N GLY A 97 -3.84 14.23 -2.25
CA GLY A 97 -5.29 14.39 -2.41
C GLY A 97 -5.94 13.28 -3.25
N VAL A 98 -5.33 12.09 -3.30
CA VAL A 98 -5.78 10.95 -4.11
C VAL A 98 -6.54 9.95 -3.25
N ASN A 99 -7.74 9.57 -3.71
CA ASN A 99 -8.42 8.37 -3.24
C ASN A 99 -7.76 7.14 -3.87
N LEU A 100 -6.88 6.49 -3.11
CA LEU A 100 -6.08 5.37 -3.61
C LEU A 100 -6.94 4.16 -3.97
N GLY A 101 -8.03 3.90 -3.24
CA GLY A 101 -8.96 2.81 -3.54
C GLY A 101 -9.64 3.01 -4.90
N ALA A 102 -10.22 4.19 -5.13
CA ALA A 102 -10.85 4.54 -6.41
C ALA A 102 -9.85 4.48 -7.58
N ALA A 103 -8.66 5.09 -7.42
CA ALA A 103 -7.61 5.06 -8.44
C ALA A 103 -7.14 3.63 -8.75
N THR A 104 -7.09 2.76 -7.74
CA THR A 104 -6.74 1.34 -7.91
C THR A 104 -7.80 0.59 -8.69
N ILE A 105 -9.09 0.80 -8.39
CA ILE A 105 -10.21 0.19 -9.10
C ILE A 105 -10.20 0.59 -10.58
N GLU A 106 -10.10 1.89 -10.86
CA GLU A 106 -10.03 2.42 -12.21
C GLU A 106 -8.85 1.83 -12.97
N LYS A 107 -7.66 1.84 -12.36
CA LYS A 107 -6.46 1.34 -13.03
C LYS A 107 -6.50 -0.15 -13.28
N PHE A 108 -6.99 -0.94 -12.32
CA PHE A 108 -7.14 -2.39 -12.48
C PHE A 108 -8.08 -2.73 -13.64
N ASN A 109 -9.22 -2.04 -13.71
CA ASN A 109 -10.22 -2.25 -14.76
C ASN A 109 -9.71 -1.80 -16.14
N GLU A 110 -9.01 -0.65 -16.22
CA GLU A 110 -8.31 -0.19 -17.43
C GLU A 110 -7.28 -1.22 -17.92
N VAL A 111 -6.49 -1.80 -17.00
CA VAL A 111 -5.54 -2.86 -17.36
C VAL A 111 -6.28 -4.10 -17.84
N SER A 112 -7.40 -4.46 -17.21
CA SER A 112 -8.20 -5.62 -17.59
C SER A 112 -8.77 -5.50 -19.00
N ASP A 113 -9.28 -4.32 -19.37
CA ASP A 113 -9.66 -4.01 -20.76
C ASP A 113 -8.46 -4.17 -21.71
N ARG A 114 -7.31 -3.57 -21.37
CA ARG A 114 -6.10 -3.58 -22.20
C ARG A 114 -5.53 -4.98 -22.46
N VAL A 115 -5.63 -5.89 -21.49
CA VAL A 115 -5.13 -7.28 -21.63
C VAL A 115 -6.23 -8.27 -22.04
N GLY A 116 -7.47 -7.81 -22.29
CA GLY A 116 -8.60 -8.67 -22.63
C GLY A 116 -9.04 -9.59 -21.49
N SER A 117 -8.76 -9.22 -20.24
CA SER A 117 -9.18 -9.97 -19.06
C SER A 117 -10.68 -9.79 -18.81
N PRO A 118 -11.42 -10.87 -18.49
CA PRO A 118 -12.81 -10.76 -18.07
C PRO A 118 -12.96 -10.36 -16.59
N VAL A 119 -11.87 -10.24 -15.83
CA VAL A 119 -11.91 -9.97 -14.37
C VAL A 119 -11.91 -8.47 -14.11
N TYR A 120 -12.87 -7.97 -13.33
CA TYR A 120 -13.01 -6.56 -12.98
C TYR A 120 -13.28 -6.39 -11.48
N LEU A 121 -12.85 -5.28 -10.91
CA LEU A 121 -13.28 -4.83 -9.60
C LEU A 121 -14.62 -4.08 -9.71
N ARG A 122 -15.51 -4.27 -8.73
CA ARG A 122 -16.74 -3.49 -8.63
C ARG A 122 -16.41 -2.01 -8.37
N PRO A 123 -17.26 -1.07 -8.83
CA PRO A 123 -17.04 0.36 -8.62
C PRO A 123 -16.95 0.77 -7.14
N ASP A 124 -17.61 0.02 -6.25
CA ASP A 124 -17.57 0.24 -4.80
C ASP A 124 -16.39 -0.46 -4.10
N GLY A 125 -15.55 -1.18 -4.84
CA GLY A 125 -14.41 -1.92 -4.31
C GLY A 125 -14.77 -3.12 -3.43
N SER A 126 -16.06 -3.49 -3.33
CA SER A 126 -16.53 -4.51 -2.39
C SER A 126 -16.16 -5.95 -2.81
N ASP A 127 -16.05 -6.19 -4.10
CA ASP A 127 -15.77 -7.50 -4.68
C ASP A 127 -15.30 -7.37 -6.14
N TRP A 128 -14.97 -8.49 -6.77
CA TRP A 128 -14.70 -8.58 -8.20
C TRP A 128 -15.85 -9.27 -8.95
N TYR A 129 -15.85 -9.20 -10.27
CA TYR A 129 -16.80 -9.90 -11.13
C TYR A 129 -16.21 -10.26 -12.48
N LEU A 130 -16.84 -11.22 -13.16
CA LEU A 130 -16.56 -11.52 -14.57
C LEU A 130 -17.45 -10.68 -15.47
N ARG A 131 -16.86 -9.80 -16.29
CA ARG A 131 -17.59 -9.06 -17.33
C ARG A 131 -17.90 -10.02 -18.47
N GLN A 132 -19.19 -10.27 -18.69
CA GLN A 132 -19.61 -11.04 -19.86
C GLN A 132 -19.17 -10.31 -21.11
N ARG A 133 -18.54 -11.04 -22.05
CA ARG A 133 -18.30 -10.51 -23.39
C ARG A 133 -19.66 -10.17 -23.99
N THR A 134 -19.92 -8.90 -24.23
CA THR A 134 -21.02 -8.49 -25.11
C THR A 134 -20.76 -9.17 -26.45
N GLY A 135 -21.64 -10.11 -26.82
CA GLY A 135 -21.55 -10.86 -28.06
C GLY A 135 -21.49 -9.90 -29.25
N ALA A 136 -20.66 -10.26 -30.23
CA ALA A 136 -20.64 -9.65 -31.56
C ALA A 136 -21.92 -9.99 -32.33
#